data_AF-A0A091NJC3-F1
#
_entry.id   AF-A0A091NJC3-F1
#
_cell.length_a   1.000
_cell.length_b   1.000
_cell.length_c   1.000
_cell.angle_alpha   90.00
_cell.angle_beta   90.00
_cell.angle_gamma   90.00
#
_symmetry.space_group_name_H-M   'P 1'
#
loop_
_entity.id
_entity.type
_entity.pdbx_description
1 polymer ?
#
loop_
_entity_poly.entity_id
_entity_poly.type
_entity_poly.pdbx_seq_one_letter_code
_entity_poly.pdbx_strand_id
1 'polypeptide(L)'
;CVAAAGYSVGEFAALVFAGALSFAEALYAVKVRAEAMQKASEAVPSGMLSVIGRREANYKFACLEARKHCESLGIENPVCEISNYLFPDSRVIAGHLQALKFLQENARKYYFTRTKMLPVSGAFHTRLMEPAVEPLAEVLKSIEIQKPLLCVYSNVDGKKYMHSKHIQKLLVKQVVSPVRWEQTMHSVYERKQGTEFPYTYEVGPGKQLGAVLKKCNLKAWKQYNHVDALEDEEEAAE
;
A
#
# COMPACT_ATOMS: atom_id res chain seq x y z
N CYS A 1 18.47 10.56 9.41
CA CYS A 1 17.65 9.60 8.64
C CYS A 1 18.03 9.68 7.17
N VAL A 2 18.28 8.56 6.47
CA VAL A 2 18.68 8.56 5.04
C VAL A 2 17.53 8.29 4.07
N ALA A 3 16.44 7.69 4.56
CA ALA A 3 15.27 7.34 3.76
C ALA A 3 14.02 7.20 4.64
N ALA A 4 12.86 7.57 4.11
CA ALA A 4 11.56 7.25 4.67
C ALA A 4 10.67 6.60 3.61
N ALA A 5 9.80 5.70 4.03
CA ALA A 5 8.79 5.09 3.17
C ALA A 5 7.56 4.83 4.02
N GLY A 6 6.39 5.21 3.52
CA GLY A 6 5.12 4.98 4.18
C GLY A 6 4.26 4.03 3.37
N TYR A 7 3.51 3.15 4.05
CA TYR A 7 2.64 2.19 3.38
C TYR A 7 1.23 2.78 3.20
N SER A 8 0.77 2.91 1.96
CA SER A 8 -0.51 3.52 1.58
C SER A 8 -0.69 4.90 2.21
N VAL A 9 -1.59 5.06 3.18
CA VAL A 9 -1.80 6.32 3.90
C VAL A 9 -0.54 6.81 4.63
N GLY A 10 0.35 5.89 5.03
CA GLY A 10 1.62 6.23 5.68
C GLY A 10 2.54 7.09 4.80
N GLU A 11 2.34 7.13 3.47
CA GLU A 11 3.11 8.02 2.59
C GLU A 11 2.95 9.50 2.97
N PHE A 12 1.76 9.89 3.43
CA PHE A 12 1.51 11.27 3.90
C PHE A 12 2.33 11.58 5.15
N ALA A 13 2.39 10.64 6.11
CA ALA A 13 3.22 10.79 7.31
C ALA A 13 4.71 10.85 6.96
N ALA A 14 5.18 10.02 6.03
CA ALA A 14 6.57 10.05 5.57
C ALA A 14 6.94 11.37 4.86
N LEU A 15 6.00 11.95 4.10
CA LEU A 15 6.18 13.26 3.45
C LEU A 15 6.17 14.41 4.46
N VAL A 16 5.32 14.36 5.49
CA VAL A 16 5.37 15.33 6.61
C VAL A 16 6.71 15.23 7.34
N PHE A 17 7.13 14.02 7.70
CA PHE A 17 8.43 13.80 8.36
C PHE A 17 9.60 14.31 7.52
N ALA A 18 9.53 14.21 6.20
CA ALA A 18 10.54 14.73 5.29
C ALA A 18 10.43 16.24 5.01
N GLY A 19 9.51 16.96 5.66
CA GLY A 19 9.29 18.39 5.47
C GLY A 19 8.64 18.75 4.12
N ALA A 20 8.07 17.79 3.40
CA ALA A 20 7.45 18.01 2.10
C ALA A 20 6.00 18.51 2.21
N LEU A 21 5.33 18.24 3.33
CA LEU A 21 3.97 18.67 3.65
C LEU A 21 3.94 19.19 5.08
N SER A 22 3.10 20.20 5.37
CA SER A 22 2.79 20.52 6.76
C SER A 22 1.86 19.47 7.37
N PHE A 23 1.89 19.34 8.70
CA PHE A 23 1.04 18.39 9.41
C PHE A 23 -0.45 18.61 9.13
N ALA A 24 -0.92 19.86 9.24
CA ALA A 24 -2.32 20.20 9.08
C ALA A 24 -2.83 19.93 7.64
N GLU A 25 -2.04 20.32 6.63
CA GLU A 25 -2.38 20.08 5.22
C GLU A 25 -2.39 18.58 4.89
N ALA A 26 -1.40 17.83 5.36
CA ALA A 26 -1.36 16.39 5.16
C ALA A 26 -2.53 15.68 5.85
N LEU A 27 -2.87 16.07 7.07
CA LEU A 27 -4.01 15.51 7.79
C LEU A 27 -5.34 15.81 7.07
N TYR A 28 -5.50 17.02 6.55
CA TYR A 28 -6.66 17.38 5.74
C TYR A 28 -6.75 16.56 4.44
N ALA A 29 -5.63 16.39 3.72
CA ALA A 29 -5.57 15.53 2.54
C ALA A 29 -5.90 14.06 2.87
N VAL A 30 -5.40 13.54 3.99
CA VAL A 30 -5.71 12.19 4.48
C VAL A 30 -7.19 12.05 4.81
N LYS A 31 -7.80 13.04 5.47
CA LYS A 31 -9.23 13.07 5.76
C LYS A 31 -10.05 12.95 4.47
N VAL A 32 -9.80 13.82 3.50
CA VAL A 32 -10.55 13.82 2.23
C VAL A 32 -10.32 12.53 1.45
N ARG A 33 -9.08 12.03 1.42
CA ARG A 33 -8.75 10.71 0.84
C ARG A 33 -9.56 9.59 1.48
N ALA A 34 -9.62 9.54 2.82
CA ALA A 34 -10.33 8.50 3.55
C ALA A 34 -11.84 8.55 3.27
N GLU A 35 -12.46 9.73 3.35
CA GLU A 35 -13.89 9.93 3.07
C GLU A 35 -14.24 9.56 1.62
N ALA A 36 -13.40 9.96 0.65
CA ALA A 36 -13.64 9.66 -0.76
C ALA A 36 -13.46 8.17 -1.08
N MET A 37 -12.46 7.50 -0.49
CA MET A 37 -12.26 6.05 -0.64
C MET A 37 -13.38 5.24 0.05
N GLN A 38 -13.93 5.75 1.15
CA GLN A 38 -15.08 5.15 1.82
C GLN A 38 -16.32 5.23 0.92
N LYS A 39 -16.63 6.40 0.35
CA LYS A 39 -17.72 6.57 -0.62
C LYS A 39 -17.55 5.67 -1.85
N ALA A 40 -16.32 5.53 -2.37
CA ALA A 40 -16.03 4.63 -3.49
C ALA A 40 -16.28 3.15 -3.12
N SER A 41 -15.98 2.76 -1.88
CA SER A 41 -16.24 1.41 -1.37
C SER A 41 -17.73 1.11 -1.24
N GLU A 42 -18.55 2.10 -0.90
CA GLU A 42 -20.01 1.97 -0.77
C GLU A 42 -20.73 1.82 -2.11
N ALA A 43 -20.11 2.29 -3.21
CA ALA A 43 -20.70 2.24 -4.55
C ALA A 43 -20.82 0.81 -5.11
N VAL A 44 -19.91 -0.10 -4.74
CA VAL A 44 -19.93 -1.48 -5.21
C VAL A 44 -19.33 -2.46 -4.20
N PRO A 45 -19.97 -3.61 -3.93
CA PRO A 45 -19.42 -4.63 -3.04
C PRO A 45 -18.05 -5.12 -3.50
N SER A 46 -17.01 -4.74 -2.76
CA SER A 46 -15.62 -5.00 -3.10
C SER A 46 -14.79 -5.29 -1.86
N GLY A 47 -13.55 -5.75 -2.03
CA GLY A 47 -12.68 -6.06 -0.89
C GLY A 47 -11.24 -6.34 -1.31
N MET A 48 -10.48 -6.91 -0.37
CA MET A 48 -9.07 -7.26 -0.56
C MET A 48 -8.75 -8.64 0.00
N LEU A 49 -8.03 -9.45 -0.77
CA LEU A 49 -7.61 -10.80 -0.45
C LEU A 49 -6.09 -10.86 -0.36
N SER A 50 -5.55 -11.10 0.84
CA SER A 50 -4.13 -11.42 1.01
C SER A 50 -3.87 -12.83 0.49
N VAL A 51 -2.87 -12.97 -0.37
CA VAL A 51 -2.50 -14.21 -1.06
C VAL A 51 -1.00 -14.46 -0.91
N ILE A 52 -0.65 -15.65 -0.44
CA ILE A 52 0.70 -16.19 -0.50
C ILE A 52 0.70 -17.29 -1.55
N GLY A 53 1.57 -17.16 -2.53
CA GLY A 53 1.75 -18.08 -3.65
C GLY A 53 3.01 -18.92 -3.49
N ARG A 54 3.17 -19.91 -4.37
CA ARG A 54 4.47 -20.51 -4.68
C ARG A 54 5.13 -19.74 -5.82
N ARG A 55 6.37 -20.11 -6.15
CA ARG A 55 7.11 -19.55 -7.30
C ARG A 55 6.35 -19.72 -8.62
N GLU A 56 5.58 -20.80 -8.75
CA GLU A 56 4.76 -21.13 -9.92
C GLU A 56 3.44 -20.33 -9.97
N ALA A 57 3.11 -19.57 -8.93
CA ALA A 57 1.83 -18.89 -8.84
C ALA A 57 1.66 -17.82 -9.92
N ASN A 58 0.62 -17.97 -10.74
CA ASN A 58 0.29 -17.03 -11.80
C ASN A 58 -0.84 -16.10 -11.38
N TYR A 59 -0.48 -15.05 -10.64
CA TYR A 59 -1.42 -14.05 -10.13
C TYR A 59 -2.17 -13.31 -11.24
N LYS A 60 -1.50 -13.03 -12.38
CA LYS A 60 -2.13 -12.33 -13.51
C LYS A 60 -3.20 -13.20 -14.16
N PHE A 61 -2.91 -14.48 -14.35
CA PHE A 61 -3.87 -15.44 -14.89
C PHE A 61 -5.04 -15.67 -13.92
N ALA A 62 -4.76 -15.78 -12.62
CA ALA A 62 -5.81 -15.89 -11.60
C ALA A 62 -6.78 -14.69 -11.64
N CYS A 63 -6.24 -13.47 -11.70
CA CYS A 63 -7.04 -12.25 -11.81
C CYS A 63 -7.87 -12.22 -13.11
N LEU A 64 -7.30 -12.65 -14.23
CA LEU A 64 -8.02 -12.75 -15.51
C LEU A 64 -9.21 -13.70 -15.43
N GLU A 65 -9.01 -14.91 -14.92
CA GLU A 65 -10.07 -15.91 -14.78
C GLU A 65 -11.15 -15.44 -13.80
N ALA A 66 -10.76 -14.77 -12.71
CA ALA A 66 -11.70 -14.19 -11.76
C ALA A 66 -12.57 -13.09 -12.38
N ARG A 67 -12.01 -12.26 -13.27
CA ARG A 67 -12.79 -11.27 -14.04
C ARG A 67 -13.76 -11.95 -15.01
N LYS A 68 -13.32 -12.96 -15.77
CA LYS A 68 -14.21 -13.73 -16.66
C LYS A 68 -15.35 -14.40 -15.90
N HIS A 69 -15.07 -14.92 -14.72
CA HIS A 69 -16.12 -15.47 -13.86
C HIS A 69 -17.13 -14.38 -13.47
N CYS A 70 -16.68 -13.19 -13.09
CA CYS A 70 -17.58 -12.08 -12.79
C CYS A 70 -18.40 -11.62 -14.01
N GLU A 71 -17.81 -11.60 -15.21
CA GLU A 71 -18.54 -11.32 -16.46
C GLU A 71 -19.65 -12.35 -16.68
N SER A 72 -19.39 -13.65 -16.41
CA SER A 72 -20.41 -14.70 -16.50
C SER A 72 -21.54 -14.57 -15.47
N LEU A 73 -21.32 -13.79 -14.40
CA LEU A 73 -22.33 -13.43 -13.40
C LEU A 73 -23.04 -12.09 -13.72
N GLY A 74 -22.78 -11.48 -14.87
CA GLY A 74 -23.39 -10.23 -15.29
C GLY A 74 -22.77 -8.97 -14.67
N ILE A 75 -21.58 -9.05 -14.07
CA ILE A 75 -20.87 -7.87 -13.57
C ILE A 75 -20.20 -7.16 -14.74
N GLU A 76 -20.61 -5.94 -15.02
CA GLU A 76 -19.98 -5.11 -16.04
C GLU A 76 -18.61 -4.62 -15.58
N ASN A 77 -17.62 -4.70 -16.46
CA ASN A 77 -16.24 -4.25 -16.21
C ASN A 77 -15.69 -4.71 -14.83
N PRO A 78 -15.60 -6.01 -14.55
CA PRO A 78 -15.23 -6.47 -13.22
C PRO A 78 -13.76 -6.21 -12.89
N VAL A 79 -13.53 -5.73 -11.67
CA VAL A 79 -12.19 -5.54 -11.09
C VAL A 79 -11.75 -6.79 -10.36
N CYS A 80 -10.55 -7.23 -10.67
CA CYS A 80 -9.74 -8.16 -9.88
C CYS A 80 -8.29 -7.96 -10.31
N GLU A 81 -7.48 -7.37 -9.46
CA GLU A 81 -6.10 -7.02 -9.77
C GLU A 81 -5.23 -7.00 -8.51
N ILE A 82 -3.91 -7.10 -8.70
CA ILE A 82 -2.97 -6.97 -7.58
C ILE A 82 -3.03 -5.53 -7.10
N SER A 83 -3.30 -5.33 -5.82
CA SER A 83 -3.37 -4.03 -5.16
C SER A 83 -2.14 -3.75 -4.28
N ASN A 84 -1.44 -4.79 -3.83
CA ASN A 84 -0.24 -4.62 -3.00
C ASN A 84 0.78 -5.75 -3.29
N TYR A 85 2.04 -5.38 -3.43
CA TYR A 85 3.18 -6.30 -3.43
C TYR A 85 3.85 -6.22 -2.06
N LEU A 86 3.78 -7.27 -1.25
CA LEU A 86 4.22 -7.23 0.15
C LEU A 86 5.67 -7.68 0.30
N PHE A 87 5.94 -8.91 -0.11
CA PHE A 87 7.23 -9.61 -0.03
C PHE A 87 7.23 -10.75 -1.06
N PRO A 88 8.36 -11.48 -1.28
CA PRO A 88 8.44 -12.50 -2.31
C PRO A 88 7.26 -13.49 -2.26
N ASP A 89 6.64 -13.67 -3.42
CA ASP A 89 5.45 -14.51 -3.63
C ASP A 89 4.21 -14.15 -2.78
N SER A 90 4.17 -12.98 -2.15
CA SER A 90 3.05 -12.51 -1.33
C SER A 90 2.49 -11.19 -1.83
N ARG A 91 1.20 -11.21 -2.16
CA ARG A 91 0.49 -10.08 -2.75
C ARG A 91 -0.88 -9.93 -2.12
N VAL A 92 -1.47 -8.76 -2.25
CA VAL A 92 -2.89 -8.55 -2.02
C VAL A 92 -3.55 -8.40 -3.39
N ILE A 93 -4.62 -9.14 -3.61
CA ILE A 93 -5.49 -9.00 -4.78
C ILE A 93 -6.78 -8.33 -4.31
N ALA A 94 -7.23 -7.31 -5.01
CA ALA A 94 -8.44 -6.58 -4.66
C ALA A 94 -9.36 -6.43 -5.87
N GLY A 95 -10.65 -6.26 -5.59
CA GLY A 95 -11.68 -6.15 -6.62
C GLY A 95 -13.08 -6.49 -6.11
N HIS A 96 -13.96 -6.90 -7.02
CA HIS A 96 -15.32 -7.30 -6.68
C HIS A 96 -15.31 -8.54 -5.79
N LEU A 97 -16.23 -8.60 -4.82
CA LEU A 97 -16.28 -9.73 -3.86
C LEU A 97 -16.43 -11.09 -4.54
N GLN A 98 -17.19 -11.17 -5.63
CA GLN A 98 -17.37 -12.39 -6.43
C GLN A 98 -16.04 -12.87 -7.01
N ALA A 99 -15.19 -11.94 -7.47
CA ALA A 99 -13.87 -12.27 -8.01
C ALA A 99 -12.97 -12.85 -6.91
N LEU A 100 -13.00 -12.26 -5.70
CA LEU A 100 -12.20 -12.72 -4.58
C LEU A 100 -12.67 -14.08 -4.04
N LYS A 101 -13.99 -14.30 -3.97
CA LYS A 101 -14.58 -15.60 -3.61
C LYS A 101 -14.14 -16.70 -4.59
N PHE A 102 -14.24 -16.42 -5.89
CA PHE A 102 -13.75 -17.33 -6.93
C PHE A 102 -12.26 -17.67 -6.75
N LEU A 103 -11.43 -16.68 -6.43
CA LEU A 103 -10.00 -16.91 -6.17
C LEU A 103 -9.75 -17.77 -4.93
N GLN A 104 -10.55 -17.62 -3.87
CA GLN A 104 -10.43 -18.48 -2.69
C GLN A 104 -10.81 -19.93 -2.99
N GLU A 105 -11.91 -20.14 -3.70
CA GLU A 105 -12.39 -21.47 -4.10
C GLU A 105 -11.43 -22.17 -5.07
N ASN A 106 -10.77 -21.40 -5.94
CA ASN A 106 -9.85 -21.90 -6.96
C ASN A 106 -8.37 -21.71 -6.59
N ALA A 107 -8.04 -21.41 -5.33
CA ALA A 107 -6.69 -21.05 -4.90
C ALA A 107 -5.62 -22.06 -5.34
N ARG A 108 -5.92 -23.36 -5.24
CA ARG A 108 -5.01 -24.45 -5.63
C ARG A 108 -4.70 -24.46 -7.13
N LYS A 109 -5.65 -24.10 -7.99
CA LYS A 109 -5.47 -24.00 -9.46
C LYS A 109 -4.36 -23.01 -9.82
N TYR A 110 -4.16 -21.98 -9.00
CA TYR A 110 -3.20 -20.91 -9.24
C TYR A 110 -1.93 -21.02 -8.38
N TYR A 111 -1.69 -22.17 -7.75
CA TYR A 111 -0.57 -22.42 -6.84
C TYR A 111 -0.53 -21.45 -5.64
N PHE A 112 -1.70 -20.96 -5.21
CA PHE A 112 -1.82 -20.21 -3.96
C PHE A 112 -1.78 -21.17 -2.78
N THR A 113 -0.91 -20.88 -1.81
CA THR A 113 -0.74 -21.69 -0.60
C THR A 113 -1.62 -21.20 0.53
N ARG A 114 -1.86 -19.89 0.61
CA ARG A 114 -2.72 -19.28 1.62
C ARG A 114 -3.47 -18.10 1.02
N THR A 115 -4.76 -18.01 1.34
CA THR A 115 -5.59 -16.84 1.03
C THR A 115 -6.31 -16.40 2.30
N LYS A 116 -6.46 -15.10 2.53
CA LYS A 116 -7.19 -14.53 3.67
C LYS A 116 -7.86 -13.22 3.26
N MET A 117 -9.17 -13.12 3.45
CA MET A 117 -9.90 -11.86 3.26
C MET A 117 -9.44 -10.85 4.32
N LEU A 118 -9.18 -9.62 3.89
CA LEU A 118 -8.80 -8.53 4.80
C LEU A 118 -10.06 -7.81 5.33
N PRO A 119 -10.08 -7.40 6.60
CA PRO A 119 -11.20 -6.68 7.19
C PRO A 119 -11.16 -5.19 6.79
N VAL A 120 -11.49 -4.90 5.53
CA VAL A 120 -11.50 -3.55 4.95
C VAL A 120 -12.81 -3.30 4.22
N SER A 121 -13.19 -2.02 4.05
CA SER A 121 -14.48 -1.65 3.47
C SER A 121 -14.56 -1.80 1.95
N GLY A 122 -13.43 -1.83 1.23
CA GLY A 122 -13.45 -1.98 -0.22
C GLY A 122 -12.10 -2.33 -0.85
N ALA A 123 -12.07 -2.34 -2.17
CA ALA A 123 -10.89 -2.72 -2.97
C ALA A 123 -9.91 -1.56 -3.19
N PHE A 124 -9.19 -1.18 -2.13
CA PHE A 124 -8.18 -0.11 -2.21
C PHE A 124 -7.06 -0.41 -3.21
N HIS A 125 -6.45 0.64 -3.77
CA HIS A 125 -5.35 0.53 -4.74
C HIS A 125 -5.73 -0.24 -6.02
N THR A 126 -6.98 -0.09 -6.44
CA THR A 126 -7.52 -0.60 -7.70
C THR A 126 -8.30 0.51 -8.40
N ARG A 127 -8.69 0.29 -9.66
CA ARG A 127 -9.58 1.21 -10.36
C ARG A 127 -10.96 1.40 -9.73
N LEU A 128 -11.37 0.58 -8.75
CA LEU A 128 -12.61 0.86 -8.00
C LEU A 128 -12.49 2.13 -7.14
N MET A 129 -11.27 2.61 -6.90
CA MET A 129 -11.03 3.86 -6.19
C MET A 129 -10.97 5.09 -7.10
N GLU A 130 -11.29 4.96 -8.40
CA GLU A 130 -11.31 6.10 -9.34
C GLU A 130 -12.17 7.28 -8.83
N PRO A 131 -13.36 7.08 -8.21
CA PRO A 131 -14.14 8.18 -7.65
C PRO A 131 -13.43 8.99 -6.55
N ALA A 132 -12.38 8.44 -5.94
CA ALA A 132 -11.58 9.12 -4.92
C ALA A 132 -10.40 9.92 -5.47
N VAL A 133 -10.11 9.81 -6.78
CA VAL A 133 -8.98 10.48 -7.44
C VAL A 133 -9.20 11.99 -7.49
N GLU A 134 -10.35 12.44 -7.99
CA GLU A 134 -10.65 13.87 -8.15
C GLU A 134 -10.74 14.62 -6.81
N PRO A 135 -11.46 14.12 -5.77
CA PRO A 135 -11.48 14.77 -4.46
C PRO A 135 -10.09 14.98 -3.85
N LEU A 136 -9.21 13.98 -3.96
CA LEU A 136 -7.83 14.10 -3.47
C LEU A 136 -7.00 15.06 -4.33
N ALA A 137 -7.19 15.03 -5.66
CA ALA A 137 -6.46 15.91 -6.57
C ALA A 137 -6.78 17.39 -6.29
N GLU A 138 -8.04 17.74 -6.03
CA GLU A 138 -8.43 19.10 -5.70
C GLU A 138 -7.77 19.59 -4.40
N VAL A 139 -7.77 18.77 -3.34
CA VAL A 139 -7.10 19.14 -2.08
C VAL A 139 -5.59 19.28 -2.28
N LEU A 140 -4.96 18.37 -3.03
CA LEU A 140 -3.54 18.45 -3.30
C LEU A 140 -3.15 19.63 -4.21
N LYS A 141 -4.10 20.26 -4.93
CA LYS A 141 -3.85 21.51 -5.67
C LYS A 141 -3.75 22.72 -4.77
N SER A 142 -4.43 22.73 -3.63
CA SER A 142 -4.39 23.85 -2.69
C SER A 142 -3.23 23.78 -1.69
N ILE A 143 -2.49 22.67 -1.65
CA ILE A 143 -1.40 22.44 -0.70
C ILE A 143 -0.05 22.82 -1.30
N GLU A 144 0.76 23.56 -0.57
CA GLU A 144 2.13 23.88 -1.00
C GLU A 144 3.09 22.73 -0.69
N ILE A 145 3.30 21.85 -1.67
CA ILE A 145 4.21 20.71 -1.51
C ILE A 145 5.67 21.16 -1.69
N GLN A 146 6.50 20.95 -0.68
CA GLN A 146 7.93 21.23 -0.71
C GLN A 146 8.74 20.03 -1.23
N LYS A 147 10.00 20.29 -1.62
CA LYS A 147 10.94 19.20 -1.93
C LYS A 147 11.31 18.47 -0.63
N PRO A 148 11.21 17.12 -0.56
CA PRO A 148 11.60 16.37 0.63
C PRO A 148 13.05 16.61 1.02
N LEU A 149 13.31 16.84 2.31
CA LEU A 149 14.65 17.02 2.89
C LEU A 149 15.47 15.72 2.94
N LEU A 150 14.79 14.58 2.83
CA LEU A 150 15.37 13.23 2.79
C LEU A 150 14.68 12.38 1.73
N CYS A 151 15.27 11.25 1.36
CA CYS A 151 14.72 10.38 0.32
C CYS A 151 13.39 9.76 0.76
N VAL A 152 12.28 10.12 0.13
CA VAL A 152 10.97 9.48 0.34
C VAL A 152 10.62 8.60 -0.86
N TYR A 153 10.19 7.36 -0.62
CA TYR A 153 9.87 6.40 -1.68
C TYR A 153 8.36 6.31 -1.93
N SER A 154 7.95 6.43 -3.20
CA SER A 154 6.56 6.31 -3.61
C SER A 154 6.13 4.84 -3.70
N ASN A 155 4.91 4.55 -3.28
CA ASN A 155 4.26 3.25 -3.45
C ASN A 155 3.91 2.96 -4.91
N VAL A 156 3.83 3.96 -5.78
CA VAL A 156 3.40 3.79 -7.18
C VAL A 156 4.42 3.00 -8.00
N ASP A 157 5.70 3.35 -7.85
CA ASP A 157 6.79 2.80 -8.65
C ASP A 157 7.98 2.27 -7.82
N GLY A 158 7.96 2.45 -6.49
CA GLY A 158 9.04 2.05 -5.59
C GLY A 158 10.27 2.95 -5.67
N LYS A 159 10.15 4.14 -6.31
CA LYS A 159 11.27 5.07 -6.52
C LYS A 159 11.16 6.31 -5.63
N LYS A 160 12.26 7.05 -5.56
CA LYS A 160 12.34 8.29 -4.79
C LYS A 160 11.50 9.39 -5.42
N TYR A 161 10.84 10.17 -4.58
CA TYR A 161 10.30 11.47 -4.95
C TYR A 161 11.42 12.43 -5.36
N MET A 162 11.14 13.27 -6.36
CA MET A 162 12.15 14.15 -6.99
C MET A 162 11.88 15.64 -6.73
N HIS A 163 10.66 16.08 -7.03
CA HIS A 163 10.22 17.47 -6.88
C HIS A 163 8.71 17.53 -6.57
N SER A 164 8.21 18.68 -6.13
CA SER A 164 6.82 18.89 -5.67
C SER A 164 5.74 18.41 -6.65
N LYS A 165 5.82 18.81 -7.92
CA LYS A 165 4.88 18.35 -8.97
C LYS A 165 4.86 16.83 -9.16
N HIS A 166 6.00 16.16 -8.93
CA HIS A 166 6.10 14.71 -9.02
C HIS A 166 5.33 14.05 -7.87
N ILE A 167 5.47 14.59 -6.65
CA ILE A 167 4.74 14.14 -5.45
C ILE A 167 3.24 14.27 -5.65
N GLN A 168 2.77 15.45 -6.05
CA GLN A 168 1.36 15.71 -6.28
C GLN A 168 0.73 14.69 -7.24
N LYS A 169 1.35 14.50 -8.41
CA LYS A 169 0.88 13.56 -9.43
C LYS A 169 0.84 12.11 -8.92
N LEU A 170 1.87 11.70 -8.19
CA LEU A 170 1.97 10.32 -7.71
C LEU A 170 1.05 10.04 -6.53
N LEU A 171 0.82 10.98 -5.61
CA LEU A 171 -0.14 10.80 -4.52
C LEU A 171 -1.57 10.59 -5.05
N VAL A 172 -1.97 11.36 -6.07
CA VAL A 172 -3.26 11.15 -6.76
C VAL A 172 -3.30 9.77 -7.42
N LYS A 173 -2.26 9.41 -8.18
CA LYS A 173 -2.15 8.10 -8.84
C LYS A 173 -2.11 6.92 -7.85
N GLN A 174 -1.58 7.12 -6.65
CA GLN A 174 -1.40 6.10 -5.62
C GLN A 174 -2.73 5.47 -5.20
N VAL A 175 -3.82 6.24 -5.21
CA VAL A 175 -5.16 5.80 -4.79
C VAL A 175 -5.67 4.61 -5.61
N VAL A 176 -5.35 4.58 -6.91
CA VAL A 176 -5.80 3.57 -7.88
C VAL A 176 -4.69 2.67 -8.40
N SER A 177 -3.47 2.83 -7.88
CA SER A 177 -2.30 2.04 -8.29
C SER A 177 -1.87 1.08 -7.19
N PRO A 178 -1.33 -0.09 -7.56
CA PRO A 178 -0.86 -1.05 -6.57
C PRO A 178 0.29 -0.48 -5.73
N VAL A 179 0.27 -0.78 -4.44
CA VAL A 179 1.37 -0.48 -3.52
C VAL A 179 2.54 -1.41 -3.79
N ARG A 180 3.63 -0.86 -4.34
CA ARG A 180 4.87 -1.58 -4.66
C ARG A 180 5.82 -1.69 -3.48
N TRP A 181 5.33 -2.23 -2.35
CA TRP A 181 6.10 -2.24 -1.10
C TRP A 181 7.31 -3.16 -1.14
N GLU A 182 7.18 -4.36 -1.70
CA GLU A 182 8.31 -5.28 -1.94
C GLU A 182 9.43 -4.56 -2.72
N GLN A 183 9.07 -3.85 -3.78
CA GLN A 183 10.01 -3.10 -4.61
C GLN A 183 10.63 -1.93 -3.84
N THR A 184 9.84 -1.21 -3.03
CA THR A 184 10.37 -0.18 -2.13
C THR A 184 11.39 -0.75 -1.16
N MET A 185 11.14 -1.92 -0.57
CA MET A 185 12.12 -2.59 0.30
C MET A 185 13.41 -2.93 -0.46
N HIS A 186 13.30 -3.42 -1.70
CA HIS A 186 14.49 -3.64 -2.52
C HIS A 186 15.28 -2.35 -2.76
N SER A 187 14.62 -1.26 -3.14
CA SER A 187 15.28 0.01 -3.43
C SER A 187 15.86 0.70 -2.19
N VAL A 188 15.20 0.60 -1.03
CA VAL A 188 15.69 1.20 0.24
C VAL A 188 16.91 0.46 0.78
N TYR A 189 16.94 -0.88 0.66
CA TYR A 189 18.00 -1.69 1.26
C TYR A 189 19.10 -2.11 0.28
N GLU A 190 19.03 -1.68 -0.99
CA GLU A 190 20.11 -1.83 -1.95
C GLU A 190 21.37 -1.08 -1.47
N ARG A 191 22.53 -1.75 -1.53
CA ARG A 191 23.80 -1.23 -1.03
C ARG A 191 24.99 -1.94 -1.65
N LYS A 192 26.15 -1.27 -1.62
CA LYS A 192 27.43 -1.89 -1.97
C LYS A 192 27.78 -3.01 -0.97
N GLN A 193 28.45 -4.05 -1.46
CA GLN A 193 28.94 -5.12 -0.60
C GLN A 193 29.89 -4.56 0.46
N GLY A 194 29.72 -5.00 1.71
CA GLY A 194 30.50 -4.52 2.85
C GLY A 194 29.93 -3.28 3.55
N THR A 195 28.93 -2.60 2.98
CA THR A 195 28.21 -1.54 3.69
C THR A 195 27.22 -2.12 4.70
N GLU A 196 27.21 -1.61 5.93
CA GLU A 196 26.26 -2.06 6.96
C GLU A 196 24.81 -1.69 6.61
N PHE A 197 23.87 -2.49 7.14
CA PHE A 197 22.43 -2.20 7.05
C PHE A 197 22.06 -1.01 7.94
N PRO A 198 21.12 -0.14 7.53
CA PRO A 198 20.76 0.99 8.36
C PRO A 198 19.85 0.50 9.48
N TYR A 199 19.88 1.19 10.62
CA TYR A 199 18.81 1.05 11.59
C TYR A 199 17.47 1.43 10.94
N THR A 200 16.48 0.57 11.13
CA THR A 200 15.13 0.77 10.62
C THR A 200 14.20 0.93 11.80
N TYR A 201 13.37 1.96 11.77
CA TYR A 201 12.36 2.22 12.79
C TYR A 201 10.98 2.19 12.13
N GLU A 202 10.09 1.30 12.57
CA GLU A 202 8.66 1.39 12.28
C GLU A 202 8.04 2.29 13.34
N VAL A 203 7.65 3.50 12.92
CA VAL A 203 7.12 4.55 13.79
C VAL A 203 5.62 4.63 13.56
N GLY A 204 4.85 4.02 14.46
CA GLY A 204 3.41 3.89 14.33
C GLY A 204 2.87 2.60 14.98
N PRO A 205 1.55 2.40 14.95
CA PRO A 205 0.92 1.29 15.66
C PRO A 205 1.24 -0.07 15.02
N GLY A 206 1.59 -1.04 15.87
CA GLY A 206 1.84 -2.42 15.47
C GLY A 206 3.20 -2.65 14.77
N LYS A 207 3.45 -3.91 14.38
CA LYS A 207 4.77 -4.39 13.90
C LYS A 207 4.70 -5.01 12.50
N GLN A 208 3.76 -4.55 11.68
CA GLN A 208 3.43 -5.21 10.41
C GLN A 208 4.52 -4.99 9.36
N LEU A 209 5.07 -3.78 9.26
CA LEU A 209 6.13 -3.48 8.30
C LEU A 209 7.43 -4.21 8.68
N GLY A 210 7.72 -4.36 9.98
CA GLY A 210 8.80 -5.20 10.48
C GLY A 210 8.65 -6.66 10.08
N ALA A 211 7.43 -7.23 10.19
CA ALA A 211 7.16 -8.59 9.75
C ALA A 211 7.35 -8.78 8.24
N VAL A 212 6.93 -7.79 7.44
CA VAL A 212 7.15 -7.75 5.98
C VAL A 212 8.64 -7.61 5.65
N LEU A 213 9.35 -6.71 6.32
CA LEU A 213 10.80 -6.51 6.15
C LEU A 213 11.57 -7.79 6.44
N LYS A 214 11.20 -8.54 7.48
CA LYS A 214 11.81 -9.85 7.78
C LYS A 214 11.71 -10.82 6.61
N LYS A 215 10.60 -10.78 5.86
CA LYS A 215 10.35 -11.61 4.68
C LYS A 215 11.05 -11.10 3.42
N CYS A 216 11.22 -9.78 3.26
CA CYS A 216 11.95 -9.19 2.15
C CYS A 216 13.47 -9.29 2.31
N ASN A 217 13.98 -9.00 3.51
CA ASN A 217 15.41 -8.89 3.78
C ASN A 217 15.73 -9.15 5.26
N LEU A 218 16.10 -10.40 5.57
CA LEU A 218 16.43 -10.82 6.93
C LEU A 218 17.65 -10.08 7.51
N LYS A 219 18.62 -9.67 6.68
CA LYS A 219 19.81 -8.94 7.14
C LYS A 219 19.46 -7.51 7.56
N ALA A 220 18.62 -6.83 6.79
CA ALA A 220 18.08 -5.51 7.15
C ALA A 220 17.22 -5.59 8.42
N TRP A 221 16.37 -6.60 8.51
CA TRP A 221 15.49 -6.80 9.67
C TRP A 221 16.26 -7.00 10.99
N LYS A 222 17.51 -7.47 10.98
CA LYS A 222 18.31 -7.56 12.21
C LYS A 222 18.58 -6.20 12.87
N GLN A 223 18.45 -5.10 12.12
CA GLN A 223 18.60 -3.73 12.60
C GLN A 223 17.23 -3.00 12.70
N TYR A 224 16.13 -3.77 12.75
CA TYR A 224 14.78 -3.23 12.90
C TYR A 224 14.44 -3.00 14.37
N ASN A 225 13.83 -1.85 14.64
CA ASN A 225 13.20 -1.49 15.90
C ASN A 225 11.78 -1.00 15.63
N HIS A 226 10.89 -1.22 16.59
CA HIS A 226 9.54 -0.67 16.59
C HIS A 226 9.49 0.46 17.61
N VAL A 227 8.82 1.54 17.25
CA VAL A 227 8.46 2.62 18.18
C VAL A 227 6.96 2.56 18.33
N ASP A 228 6.49 2.14 19.50
CA ASP A 228 5.06 2.14 19.77
C ASP A 228 4.57 3.58 19.93
N ALA A 229 3.49 3.91 19.25
CA ALA A 229 2.88 5.23 19.32
C ALA A 229 1.77 5.30 20.37
N LEU A 230 1.48 4.18 21.06
CA LEU A 230 0.41 4.05 22.04
C LEU A 230 0.91 3.79 23.47
N GLU A 231 2.22 3.56 23.68
CA GLU A 231 2.79 3.29 25.01
C GLU A 231 2.64 4.48 25.97
N ASP A 232 2.69 5.73 25.48
CA ASP A 232 2.57 6.93 26.32
C ASP A 232 1.12 7.23 26.79
N GLU A 233 0.09 6.63 26.17
CA GLU A 233 -1.31 6.85 26.60
C GLU A 233 -1.70 6.00 27.82
N GLU A 234 -1.05 4.85 28.05
CA GLU A 234 -1.28 4.02 29.24
C GLU A 234 -0.60 4.60 30.49
N GLU A 235 0.62 5.15 30.38
CA GLU A 235 1.31 5.78 31.53
C GLU A 235 0.73 7.15 31.92
N ALA A 236 0.04 7.85 31.01
CA ALA A 236 -0.62 9.13 31.30
C ALA A 236 -2.05 8.97 31.86
N ALA A 237 -2.57 7.74 31.91
CA ALA A 237 -3.90 7.39 32.39
C ALA A 237 -3.91 6.73 33.80
N GLU A 238 -2.74 6.53 34.42
CA GLU A 238 -2.55 6.17 35.84
C GLU A 238 -2.18 7.38 36.71
#